data_AF-A0A6J4S8J5-F1
#
_entry.id   AF-A0A6J4S8J5-F1
#
_cell.length_a   1.000
_cell.length_b   1.000
_cell.length_c   1.000
_cell.angle_alpha   90.00
_cell.angle_beta   90.00
_cell.angle_gamma   90.00
#
_symmetry.space_group_name_H-M   'P 1'
#
loop_
_entity.id
_entity.type
_entity.pdbx_description
1 polymer ?
#
loop_
_entity_poly.entity_id
_entity_poly.type
_entity_poly.pdbx_seq_one_letter_code
_entity_poly.pdbx_strand_id
1 'polypeptide(L)'
;MEDEAGLGLEPERPEAPDRPIFYFDFSSPECWLAAERVNHELPVVPVWTPVRVAATSGRPSTEQLADLDRRAVEHGLPAIRLPDPWPDELDVALRAATFAAASGRVVAFSLAALRQAFAAGRDLSQVDNVLIAAAACELHPRAVLKALESRSIEQRLDAASEEARRRGVARLPKVWQGRPVGRPVGRPAR
;
A
#
# COMPACT_ATOMS: atom_id res chain seq x y z
N MET A 1 52.26 12.65 31.84
CA MET A 1 51.33 11.96 32.75
C MET A 1 49.95 12.51 32.39
N GLU A 2 49.58 12.30 31.12
CA GLU A 2 48.85 11.12 30.60
C GLU A 2 47.35 11.44 30.68
N ASP A 3 46.71 11.70 29.54
CA ASP A 3 46.02 10.70 28.68
C ASP A 3 44.66 10.33 29.30
N GLU A 4 43.52 10.23 28.62
CA GLU A 4 43.21 10.10 27.21
C GLU A 4 41.85 10.75 26.91
N ALA A 5 41.72 11.22 25.68
CA ALA A 5 40.45 11.49 25.03
C ALA A 5 39.64 10.19 24.88
N GLY A 6 38.60 10.02 25.70
CA GLY A 6 37.57 9.01 25.49
C GLY A 6 36.67 9.39 24.31
N LEU A 7 37.16 9.25 23.08
CA LEU A 7 36.35 9.15 21.87
C LEU A 7 35.56 7.84 21.93
N GLY A 8 34.43 7.86 22.63
CA GLY A 8 33.42 6.83 22.53
C GLY A 8 32.88 6.82 21.11
N LEU A 9 33.41 5.94 20.27
CA LEU A 9 32.76 5.52 19.04
C LEU A 9 31.43 4.88 19.46
N GLU A 10 30.35 5.66 19.36
CA GLU A 10 28.99 5.12 19.35
C GLU A 10 28.99 3.93 18.38
N PRO A 11 28.55 2.73 18.81
CA PRO A 11 28.53 1.58 17.91
C PRO A 11 27.73 1.97 16.67
N GLU A 12 28.34 1.87 15.48
CA GLU A 12 27.65 2.11 14.22
C GLU A 12 26.36 1.29 14.25
N ARG A 13 25.24 2.01 14.33
CA ARG A 13 23.92 1.40 14.33
C ARG A 13 23.86 0.57 13.05
N PRO A 14 23.67 -0.76 13.12
CA PRO A 14 23.72 -1.61 11.94
C PRO A 14 22.82 -1.00 10.88
N GLU A 15 23.40 -0.72 9.71
CA GLU A 15 22.72 -0.04 8.63
C GLU A 15 21.45 -0.84 8.31
N ALA A 16 20.28 -0.23 8.52
CA ALA A 16 19.02 -0.96 8.41
C ALA A 16 18.93 -1.56 6.99
N PRO A 17 18.64 -2.87 6.85
CA PRO A 17 18.64 -3.51 5.55
C PRO A 17 17.66 -2.80 4.62
N ASP A 18 18.06 -2.66 3.35
CA ASP A 18 17.23 -2.10 2.29
C ASP A 18 15.89 -2.83 2.22
N ARG A 19 14.83 -2.22 2.79
CA ARG A 19 13.51 -2.84 2.83
C ARG A 19 12.86 -2.75 1.45
N PRO A 20 12.44 -3.87 0.84
CA PRO A 20 11.70 -3.86 -0.41
C PRO A 20 10.44 -3.00 -0.29
N ILE A 21 9.98 -2.47 -1.42
CA ILE A 21 8.72 -1.71 -1.47
C ILE A 21 7.71 -2.49 -2.29
N PHE A 22 6.54 -2.69 -1.71
CA PHE A 22 5.38 -3.25 -2.37
C PHE A 22 4.48 -2.10 -2.84
N TYR A 23 4.51 -1.84 -4.15
CA TYR A 23 3.59 -0.92 -4.82
C TYR A 23 2.32 -1.66 -5.22
N PHE A 24 1.18 -1.06 -4.89
CA PHE A 24 -0.13 -1.62 -5.15
C PHE A 24 -1.17 -0.51 -5.34
N ASP A 25 -2.32 -0.90 -5.87
CA ASP A 25 -3.56 -0.13 -5.84
C ASP A 25 -4.74 -1.07 -5.51
N PHE A 26 -5.97 -0.57 -5.68
CA PHE A 26 -7.19 -1.35 -5.46
C PHE A 26 -7.91 -1.73 -6.76
N SER A 27 -7.30 -1.45 -7.91
CA SER A 27 -7.92 -1.64 -9.23
C SER A 27 -7.68 -3.04 -9.81
N SER A 28 -6.86 -3.86 -9.15
CA SER A 28 -6.36 -5.14 -9.67
C SER A 28 -6.57 -6.27 -8.64
N PRO A 29 -7.27 -7.36 -9.01
CA PRO A 29 -7.31 -8.57 -8.18
C PRO A 29 -5.92 -9.19 -7.98
N GLU A 30 -4.98 -9.01 -8.90
CA GLU A 30 -3.58 -9.43 -8.74
C GLU A 30 -2.93 -8.74 -7.53
N CYS A 31 -3.26 -7.46 -7.27
CA CYS A 31 -2.80 -6.77 -6.07
C CYS A 31 -3.32 -7.45 -4.80
N TRP A 32 -4.55 -7.98 -4.80
CA TRP A 32 -5.07 -8.75 -3.66
C TRP A 32 -4.30 -10.05 -3.44
N LEU A 33 -4.14 -10.87 -4.49
CA LEU A 33 -3.40 -12.14 -4.37
C LEU A 33 -1.96 -11.93 -3.90
N ALA A 34 -1.29 -10.87 -4.37
CA ALA A 34 0.05 -10.52 -3.92
C ALA A 34 0.05 -10.00 -2.47
N ALA A 35 -0.88 -9.12 -2.11
CA ALA A 35 -0.98 -8.54 -0.77
C ALA A 35 -1.12 -9.60 0.34
N GLU A 36 -1.89 -10.67 0.08
CA GLU A 36 -2.08 -11.78 1.03
C GLU A 36 -0.78 -12.55 1.34
N ARG A 37 0.23 -12.47 0.47
CA ARG A 37 1.42 -13.34 0.52
C ARG A 37 2.72 -12.56 0.70
N VAL A 38 2.80 -11.31 0.25
CA VAL A 38 4.04 -10.54 0.11
C VAL A 38 4.85 -10.43 1.41
N ASN A 39 4.20 -10.38 2.58
CA ASN A 39 4.89 -10.31 3.87
C ASN A 39 5.54 -11.65 4.28
N HIS A 40 5.03 -12.77 3.78
CA HIS A 40 5.54 -14.12 4.05
C HIS A 40 6.54 -14.59 3.00
N GLU A 41 6.46 -14.07 1.77
CA GLU A 41 7.37 -14.42 0.67
C GLU A 41 8.69 -13.66 0.70
N LEU A 42 8.74 -12.50 1.37
CA LEU A 42 9.94 -11.68 1.47
C LEU A 42 10.67 -11.89 2.80
N PRO A 43 12.02 -11.83 2.81
CA PRO A 43 12.81 -12.03 4.03
C PRO A 43 12.59 -10.94 5.09
N VAL A 44 12.09 -9.77 4.67
CA VAL A 44 11.69 -8.67 5.54
C VAL A 44 10.34 -8.13 5.08
N VAL A 45 9.52 -7.67 6.02
CA VAL A 45 8.23 -7.03 5.69
C VAL A 45 8.50 -5.81 4.79
N PRO A 46 7.96 -5.77 3.57
CA PRO A 46 8.17 -4.64 2.66
C PRO A 46 7.47 -3.38 3.18
N VAL A 47 7.87 -2.22 2.66
CA VAL A 47 7.10 -0.99 2.82
C VAL A 47 5.93 -1.03 1.83
N TRP A 48 4.70 -1.03 2.34
CA TRP A 48 3.50 -1.00 1.52
C TRP A 48 3.21 0.45 1.09
N THR A 49 3.22 0.70 -0.21
CA THR A 49 3.07 2.04 -0.78
C THR A 49 1.92 2.07 -1.80
N PRO A 50 0.76 2.66 -1.47
CA PRO A 50 -0.30 2.87 -2.44
C PRO A 50 0.13 3.91 -3.47
N VAL A 51 -0.14 3.63 -4.75
CA VAL A 51 0.24 4.52 -5.86
C VAL A 51 -0.83 4.55 -6.95
N ARG A 52 -0.83 5.62 -7.75
CA ARG A 52 -1.56 5.69 -9.02
C ARG A 52 -0.62 5.28 -10.15
N VAL A 53 -1.02 4.26 -10.91
CA VAL A 53 -0.34 3.84 -12.13
C VAL A 53 -1.35 3.87 -13.26
N ALA A 54 -1.03 4.57 -14.35
CA ALA A 54 -1.97 4.82 -15.46
C ALA A 54 -2.40 3.55 -16.24
N ALA A 55 -1.84 2.38 -15.92
CA ALA A 55 -1.88 1.18 -16.77
C ALA A 55 -2.32 -0.12 -16.05
N THR A 56 -3.05 -0.03 -14.95
CA THR A 56 -3.71 -1.17 -14.28
C THR A 56 -5.02 -0.64 -13.72
N SER A 57 -6.21 -1.15 -13.99
CA SER A 57 -6.68 -2.32 -14.71
C SER A 57 -8.17 -2.08 -14.96
N GLY A 58 -8.66 -2.42 -16.15
CA GLY A 58 -10.10 -2.55 -16.36
C GLY A 58 -10.62 -3.82 -15.67
N ARG A 59 -11.94 -3.99 -15.66
CA ARG A 59 -12.56 -5.26 -15.26
C ARG A 59 -11.85 -6.43 -15.98
N PRO A 60 -11.35 -7.45 -15.27
CA PRO A 60 -10.66 -8.57 -15.91
C PRO A 60 -11.61 -9.31 -16.87
N SER A 61 -11.08 -9.85 -17.96
CA SER A 61 -11.83 -10.74 -18.86
C SER A 61 -12.22 -12.03 -18.13
N THR A 62 -13.13 -12.80 -18.73
CA THR A 62 -13.54 -14.11 -18.19
C THR A 62 -12.35 -15.07 -18.04
N GLU A 63 -11.45 -15.11 -19.02
CA GLU A 63 -10.25 -15.96 -18.97
C GLU A 63 -9.27 -15.51 -17.89
N GLN A 64 -9.09 -14.19 -17.73
CA GLN A 64 -8.25 -13.64 -16.66
C GLN A 64 -8.84 -13.95 -15.29
N LEU A 65 -10.15 -13.79 -15.12
CA LEU A 65 -10.83 -14.12 -13.88
C LEU A 65 -10.69 -15.61 -13.53
N ALA A 66 -10.83 -16.50 -14.51
CA ALA A 66 -10.66 -17.94 -14.28
C ALA A 66 -9.24 -18.30 -13.83
N ASP A 67 -8.20 -17.68 -14.40
CA ASP A 67 -6.82 -17.85 -13.93
C ASP A 67 -6.61 -17.32 -12.51
N LEU A 68 -7.14 -16.13 -12.23
CA LEU A 68 -7.07 -15.50 -10.92
C LEU A 68 -7.77 -16.33 -9.85
N ASP A 69 -8.95 -16.88 -10.15
CA ASP A 69 -9.71 -17.77 -9.25
C ASP A 69 -8.94 -19.05 -8.93
N ARG A 70 -8.37 -19.69 -9.95
CA ARG A 70 -7.52 -20.88 -9.77
C ARG A 70 -6.36 -20.59 -8.81
N ARG A 71 -5.66 -19.46 -9.01
CA ARG A 71 -4.55 -19.03 -8.15
C ARG A 71 -5.01 -18.68 -6.74
N ALA A 72 -6.17 -18.04 -6.58
CA ALA A 72 -6.75 -17.76 -5.27
C ALA A 72 -6.96 -19.06 -4.48
N VAL A 73 -7.55 -20.09 -5.11
CA VAL A 73 -7.76 -21.41 -4.51
C VAL A 73 -6.43 -22.09 -4.17
N GLU A 74 -5.44 -22.06 -5.07
CA GLU A 74 -4.09 -22.58 -4.81
C GLU A 74 -3.42 -21.89 -3.59
N HIS A 75 -3.82 -20.65 -3.27
CA HIS A 75 -3.35 -19.89 -2.12
C HIS A 75 -4.24 -20.03 -0.87
N GLY A 76 -5.28 -20.86 -0.90
CA GLY A 76 -6.22 -21.02 0.20
C GLY A 76 -7.15 -19.82 0.43
N LEU A 77 -7.31 -18.96 -0.58
CA LEU A 77 -8.19 -17.80 -0.57
C LEU A 77 -9.56 -18.16 -1.17
N PRO A 78 -10.64 -17.43 -0.83
CA PRO A 78 -11.92 -17.63 -1.48
C PRO A 78 -11.87 -17.22 -2.95
N ALA A 79 -12.81 -17.72 -3.75
CA ALA A 79 -13.01 -17.31 -5.14
C ALA A 79 -13.26 -15.79 -5.22
N ILE A 80 -12.75 -15.17 -6.28
CA ILE A 80 -12.83 -13.73 -6.52
C ILE A 80 -14.27 -13.35 -6.86
N ARG A 81 -14.73 -12.30 -6.19
CA ARG A 81 -15.96 -11.59 -6.50
C ARG A 81 -15.58 -10.22 -7.01
N LEU A 82 -15.84 -9.97 -8.30
CA LEU A 82 -15.62 -8.65 -8.87
C LEU A 82 -16.74 -7.70 -8.43
N PRO A 83 -16.43 -6.43 -8.14
CA PRO A 83 -17.46 -5.40 -7.97
C PRO A 83 -18.33 -5.26 -9.22
N ASP A 84 -19.62 -5.00 -8.98
CA ASP A 84 -20.60 -4.71 -10.04
C ASP A 84 -21.48 -3.53 -9.59
N PRO A 85 -21.37 -2.35 -10.24
CA PRO A 85 -20.51 -2.04 -11.38
C PRO A 85 -19.01 -2.08 -11.04
N TRP A 86 -18.17 -2.18 -12.08
CA TRP A 86 -16.72 -2.02 -11.90
C TRP A 86 -16.41 -0.56 -11.55
N PRO A 87 -15.52 -0.27 -10.58
CA PRO A 87 -15.27 1.10 -10.15
C PRO A 87 -14.53 1.90 -11.22
N ASP A 88 -15.00 3.12 -11.51
CA ASP A 88 -14.33 4.04 -12.44
C ASP A 88 -13.17 4.80 -11.79
N GLU A 89 -13.30 5.13 -10.49
CA GLU A 89 -12.30 5.90 -9.76
C GLU A 89 -12.11 5.39 -8.32
N LEU A 90 -10.86 5.08 -7.97
CA LEU A 90 -10.49 4.51 -6.67
C LEU A 90 -9.69 5.47 -5.81
N ASP A 91 -9.73 6.76 -6.14
CA ASP A 91 -8.93 7.79 -5.49
C ASP A 91 -9.22 7.88 -3.99
N VAL A 92 -10.50 7.75 -3.60
CA VAL A 92 -10.93 7.75 -2.20
C VAL A 92 -10.28 6.61 -1.40
N ALA A 93 -10.18 5.40 -1.98
CA ALA A 93 -9.56 4.26 -1.34
C ALA A 93 -8.03 4.44 -1.24
N LEU A 94 -7.40 4.95 -2.29
CA LEU A 94 -5.97 5.24 -2.30
C LEU A 94 -5.59 6.31 -1.28
N ARG A 95 -6.36 7.40 -1.17
CA ARG A 95 -6.15 8.43 -0.14
C ARG A 95 -6.29 7.85 1.27
N ALA A 96 -7.28 7.00 1.50
CA ALA A 96 -7.44 6.32 2.79
C ALA A 96 -6.24 5.42 3.12
N ALA A 97 -5.71 4.68 2.13
CA ALA A 97 -4.49 3.88 2.31
C ALA A 97 -3.26 4.74 2.62
N THR A 98 -3.10 5.88 1.93
CA THR A 98 -2.02 6.85 2.19
C THR A 98 -2.13 7.45 3.59
N PHE A 99 -3.35 7.72 4.07
CA PHE A 99 -3.59 8.15 5.44
C PHE A 99 -3.26 7.04 6.45
N ALA A 100 -3.69 5.80 6.19
CA ALA A 100 -3.35 4.65 7.02
C ALA A 100 -1.83 4.44 7.11
N ALA A 101 -1.09 4.65 6.01
CA ALA A 101 0.37 4.57 5.98
C ALA A 101 1.02 5.58 6.93
N ALA A 102 0.50 6.81 7.01
CA ALA A 102 1.00 7.84 7.92
C ALA A 102 0.87 7.47 9.42
N SER A 103 0.02 6.48 9.76
CA SER A 103 -0.22 6.02 11.13
C SER A 103 0.23 4.56 11.37
N GLY A 104 0.99 3.98 10.43
CA GLY A 104 1.50 2.60 10.55
C GLY A 104 0.46 1.50 10.29
N ARG A 105 -0.73 1.84 9.77
CA ARG A 105 -1.87 0.93 9.58
C ARG A 105 -2.10 0.48 8.15
N VAL A 106 -1.22 0.85 7.21
CA VAL A 106 -1.41 0.58 5.77
C VAL A 106 -1.58 -0.91 5.45
N VAL A 107 -0.81 -1.80 6.06
CA VAL A 107 -0.91 -3.25 5.78
C VAL A 107 -2.30 -3.77 6.14
N ALA A 108 -2.76 -3.48 7.37
CA ALA A 108 -4.06 -3.92 7.85
C ALA A 108 -5.19 -3.31 6.99
N PHE A 109 -5.13 -1.99 6.75
CA PHE A 109 -6.14 -1.28 5.96
C PHE A 109 -6.23 -1.82 4.54
N SER A 110 -5.08 -1.97 3.85
CA SER A 110 -5.05 -2.42 2.46
C SER A 110 -5.52 -3.86 2.32
N LEU A 111 -5.17 -4.76 3.25
CA LEU A 111 -5.72 -6.12 3.25
C LEU A 111 -7.23 -6.12 3.48
N ALA A 112 -7.73 -5.34 4.44
CA ALA A 112 -9.16 -5.22 4.68
C ALA A 112 -9.90 -4.68 3.43
N ALA A 113 -9.37 -3.64 2.79
CA ALA A 113 -9.94 -3.05 1.58
C ALA A 113 -9.90 -4.02 0.39
N LEU A 114 -8.76 -4.67 0.11
CA LEU A 114 -8.63 -5.64 -0.98
C LEU A 114 -9.57 -6.84 -0.79
N ARG A 115 -9.76 -7.33 0.45
CA ARG A 115 -10.74 -8.37 0.77
C ARG A 115 -12.18 -7.88 0.57
N GLN A 116 -12.51 -6.65 0.96
CA GLN A 116 -13.82 -6.06 0.64
C GLN A 116 -14.05 -6.02 -0.87
N ALA A 117 -13.06 -5.57 -1.64
CA ALA A 117 -13.15 -5.47 -3.09
C ALA A 117 -13.32 -6.83 -3.77
N PHE A 118 -12.47 -7.80 -3.43
CA PHE A 118 -12.30 -9.01 -4.24
C PHE A 118 -12.72 -10.31 -3.57
N ALA A 119 -12.86 -10.36 -2.24
CA ALA A 119 -13.53 -11.49 -1.57
C ALA A 119 -15.04 -11.24 -1.40
N ALA A 120 -15.45 -9.97 -1.30
CA ALA A 120 -16.85 -9.58 -1.08
C ALA A 120 -17.49 -8.81 -2.25
N GLY A 121 -16.76 -8.45 -3.30
CA GLY A 121 -17.31 -7.76 -4.47
C GLY A 121 -17.78 -6.33 -4.18
N ARG A 122 -17.17 -5.63 -3.22
CA ARG A 122 -17.54 -4.26 -2.84
C ARG A 122 -16.84 -3.22 -3.70
N ASP A 123 -17.59 -2.22 -4.13
CA ASP A 123 -17.06 -1.07 -4.85
C ASP A 123 -16.36 -0.09 -3.89
N LEU A 124 -15.03 0.00 -3.98
CA LEU A 124 -14.21 0.89 -3.15
C LEU A 124 -14.20 2.35 -3.63
N SER A 125 -14.91 2.70 -4.71
CA SER A 125 -15.22 4.10 -5.00
C SER A 125 -16.28 4.66 -4.03
N GLN A 126 -17.03 3.79 -3.37
CA GLN A 126 -18.00 4.17 -2.33
C GLN A 126 -17.31 4.38 -0.98
N VAL A 127 -17.47 5.57 -0.42
CA VAL A 127 -16.85 5.97 0.86
C VAL A 127 -17.25 5.03 2.00
N ASP A 128 -18.49 4.54 2.04
CA ASP A 128 -18.95 3.62 3.10
C ASP A 128 -18.16 2.31 3.10
N ASN A 129 -17.83 1.76 1.93
CA ASN A 129 -17.02 0.54 1.82
C ASN A 129 -15.58 0.79 2.30
N VAL A 130 -15.02 1.97 2.02
CA VAL A 130 -13.72 2.41 2.53
C VAL A 130 -13.75 2.55 4.07
N LEU A 131 -14.82 3.10 4.64
CA LEU A 131 -14.99 3.25 6.08
C LEU A 131 -15.13 1.90 6.80
N ILE A 132 -15.76 0.90 6.18
CA ILE A 132 -15.80 -0.46 6.72
C ILE A 132 -14.38 -1.05 6.83
N ALA A 133 -13.56 -0.90 5.79
CA ALA A 133 -12.15 -1.34 5.83
C ALA A 133 -11.34 -0.56 6.88
N ALA A 134 -11.59 0.75 7.02
CA ALA A 134 -10.95 1.58 8.04
C ALA A 134 -11.30 1.15 9.47
N ALA A 135 -12.57 0.82 9.72
CA ALA A 135 -13.05 0.36 11.02
C ALA A 135 -12.38 -0.95 11.45
N ALA A 136 -12.14 -1.88 10.50
CA ALA A 136 -11.40 -3.12 10.75
C ALA A 136 -9.94 -2.90 11.20
N CYS A 137 -9.43 -1.68 11.09
CA CYS A 137 -8.05 -1.31 11.41
C CYS A 137 -7.96 -0.17 12.44
N GLU A 138 -9.05 0.07 13.18
CA GLU A 138 -9.15 1.08 14.24
C GLU A 138 -8.86 2.52 13.76
N LEU A 139 -9.14 2.81 12.49
CA LEU A 139 -9.08 4.17 11.97
C LEU A 139 -10.41 4.87 12.24
N HIS A 140 -10.34 5.98 12.98
CA HIS A 140 -11.54 6.75 13.33
C HIS A 140 -12.23 7.30 12.06
N PRO A 141 -13.55 7.07 11.87
CA PRO A 141 -14.23 7.40 10.61
C PRO A 141 -14.14 8.89 10.25
N ARG A 142 -14.33 9.79 11.22
CA ARG A 142 -14.17 11.25 10.99
C ARG A 142 -12.76 11.65 10.55
N ALA A 143 -11.73 10.93 11.01
CA ALA A 143 -10.35 11.22 10.63
C ALA A 143 -10.08 10.75 9.20
N VAL A 144 -10.62 9.60 8.80
CA VAL A 144 -10.56 9.11 7.42
C VAL A 144 -11.26 10.09 6.49
N LEU A 145 -12.51 10.48 6.78
CA LEU A 145 -13.25 11.44 5.95
C LEU A 145 -12.46 12.75 5.74
N LYS A 146 -11.90 13.31 6.83
CA LYS A 146 -11.05 14.51 6.74
C LYS A 146 -9.78 14.27 5.90
N ALA A 147 -9.23 13.06 5.94
CA ALA A 147 -8.05 12.70 5.16
C ALA A 147 -8.36 12.59 3.66
N LEU A 148 -9.55 12.13 3.27
CA LEU A 148 -9.98 12.05 1.86
C LEU A 148 -9.99 13.45 1.21
N GLU A 149 -10.38 14.48 1.97
CA GLU A 149 -10.40 15.88 1.54
C GLU A 149 -9.04 16.60 1.68
N SER A 150 -8.03 15.91 2.22
CA SER A 150 -6.76 16.55 2.59
C SER A 150 -5.81 16.69 1.41
N ARG A 151 -5.50 17.94 1.03
CA ARG A 151 -4.41 18.28 0.09
C ARG A 151 -3.07 17.64 0.49
N SER A 152 -2.79 17.53 1.78
CA SER A 152 -1.53 16.95 2.26
C SER A 152 -1.46 15.42 2.06
N ILE A 153 -2.60 14.75 1.96
CA ILE A 153 -2.67 13.30 1.68
C ILE A 153 -2.56 13.07 0.18
N GLU A 154 -3.29 13.86 -0.61
CA GLU A 154 -3.19 13.87 -2.08
C GLU A 154 -1.75 14.07 -2.54
N GLN A 155 -1.06 15.11 -2.04
CA GLN A 155 0.35 15.37 -2.36
C GLN A 155 1.28 14.21 -2.01
N ARG A 156 1.00 13.46 -0.93
CA ARG A 156 1.80 12.28 -0.58
C ARG A 156 1.57 11.13 -1.54
N LEU A 157 0.32 10.90 -1.94
CA LEU A 157 -0.03 9.89 -2.92
C LEU A 157 0.57 10.24 -4.29
N ASP A 158 0.54 11.51 -4.70
CA ASP A 158 1.18 11.99 -5.92
C ASP A 158 2.70 11.75 -5.89
N ALA A 159 3.36 12.15 -4.80
CA ALA A 159 4.80 11.96 -4.63
C ALA A 159 5.21 10.48 -4.66
N ALA A 160 4.43 9.62 -4.01
CA ALA A 160 4.67 8.16 -4.04
C ALA A 160 4.49 7.58 -5.45
N SER A 161 3.47 8.05 -6.18
CA SER A 161 3.17 7.62 -7.55
C SER A 161 4.24 8.08 -8.54
N GLU A 162 4.70 9.32 -8.39
CA GLU A 162 5.82 9.89 -9.14
C GLU A 162 7.10 9.08 -8.93
N GLU A 163 7.43 8.78 -7.68
CA GLU A 163 8.61 8.01 -7.33
C GLU A 163 8.55 6.57 -7.87
N ALA A 164 7.38 5.91 -7.78
CA ALA A 164 7.17 4.60 -8.39
C ALA A 164 7.42 4.65 -9.91
N ARG A 165 6.92 5.68 -10.59
CA ARG A 165 7.14 5.86 -12.04
C ARG A 165 8.61 6.12 -12.38
N ARG A 166 9.32 6.93 -11.60
CA ARG A 166 10.78 7.15 -11.77
C ARG A 166 11.57 5.85 -11.63
N ARG A 167 11.09 4.92 -10.80
CA ARG A 167 11.63 3.55 -10.65
C ARG A 167 11.21 2.58 -11.75
N GLY A 168 10.48 3.06 -12.77
CA GLY A 168 10.01 2.23 -13.88
C GLY A 168 8.81 1.35 -13.55
N VAL A 169 8.07 1.65 -12.47
CA VAL A 169 6.84 0.92 -12.14
C VAL A 169 5.74 1.33 -13.12
N ALA A 170 5.46 0.46 -14.08
CA ALA A 170 4.43 0.65 -15.10
C ALA A 170 3.20 -0.24 -14.89
N ARG A 171 3.28 -1.25 -14.03
CA ARG A 171 2.19 -2.17 -13.70
C ARG A 171 2.25 -2.57 -12.23
N LEU A 172 1.09 -2.91 -11.69
CA LEU A 172 0.86 -3.35 -10.33
C LEU A 172 0.30 -4.78 -10.32
N PRO A 173 0.49 -5.55 -9.24
CA PRO A 173 1.37 -5.26 -8.11
C PRO A 173 2.85 -5.27 -8.51
N LYS A 174 3.70 -4.56 -7.77
CA LYS A 174 5.15 -4.56 -8.00
C LYS A 174 5.94 -4.54 -6.71
N VAL A 175 6.85 -5.49 -6.55
CA VAL A 175 7.91 -5.42 -5.55
C VAL A 175 9.15 -4.78 -6.20
N TRP A 176 9.67 -3.73 -5.57
CA TRP A 176 10.91 -3.09 -5.93
C TRP A 176 11.97 -3.33 -4.86
N GLN A 177 13.18 -3.74 -5.28
CA GLN A 177 14.30 -4.00 -4.38
C GLN A 177 15.19 -2.74 -4.29
N GLY A 178 15.43 -2.25 -3.06
CA GLY A 178 16.31 -1.11 -2.76
C GLY A 178 15.78 -0.24 -1.60
N ARG A 179 16.46 0.87 -1.26
CA ARG A 179 16.07 1.77 -0.16
C ARG A 179 14.75 2.53 -0.38
N PRO A 180 13.85 2.58 0.63
CA PRO A 180 12.85 3.65 0.71
C PRO A 180 13.55 4.99 0.93
N VAL A 181 13.21 6.00 0.13
CA VAL A 181 13.71 7.36 0.38
C VAL A 181 13.07 7.86 1.68
N GLY A 182 13.89 8.22 2.66
CA GLY A 182 13.42 8.75 3.94
C GLY A 182 12.61 10.03 3.75
N ARG A 183 11.63 10.27 4.64
CA ARG A 183 10.92 11.55 4.72
C ARG A 183 11.95 12.67 4.84
N PRO A 184 11.81 13.82 4.14
CA PRO A 184 12.71 14.95 4.37
C PRO A 184 12.61 15.34 5.85
N VAL A 185 13.70 15.13 6.59
CA VAL A 185 13.81 15.57 7.96
C VAL A 185 13.87 17.10 7.90
N GLY A 186 12.80 17.74 8.36
CA GLY A 186 12.79 19.19 8.54
C GLY A 186 13.97 19.56 9.44
N ARG A 187 14.90 20.35 8.90
CA ARG A 187 16.01 20.92 9.66
C ARG A 187 15.43 21.69 10.84
N PRO A 188 15.91 21.51 12.10
CA PRO A 188 15.49 22.39 13.17
C PRO A 188 15.93 23.82 12.83
N ALA A 189 15.01 24.77 12.99
CA ALA A 189 15.32 26.19 12.93
C ALA A 189 16.40 26.49 13.98
N ARG A 190 17.42 27.25 13.57
CA ARG A 190 18.49 27.75 14.44
C ARG A 190 17.96 28.78 15.43
#